data_AF-A0A817KW43-F1
#
_entry.id   AF-A0A817KW43-F1
#
_cell.length_a   1.000
_cell.length_b   1.000
_cell.length_c   1.000
_cell.angle_alpha   90.00
_cell.angle_beta   90.00
_cell.angle_gamma   90.00
#
_symmetry.space_group_name_H-M   'P 1'
#
loop_
_entity.id
_entity.type
_entity.pdbx_description
1 polymer ?
#
loop_
_entity_poly.entity_id
_entity_poly.type
_entity_poly.pdbx_seq_one_letter_code
_entity_poly.pdbx_strand_id
1 'polypeptide(L)'
;MNRESYRHIESRNISTKNAAKVQFYVSLGVSVENSQSNTQQEEFMKEVQHSYGTKLGGDPSISDINEWIKTVPLNPIIIKFGIREIFDLLTKRRLPNDLQIHNKSKLIEKILKKYIQQPLYCYNNCTDASHGSCEASGYFQFGMCNCSKNWTGIDCSVHISSMNSPVVYEDVLSGTLCGYDRSYIRVNCANRRPWDGCPQGWIQQTWVGADLTVCFKAVTSKNSSSIVGGLCGLHNSGGKQFAQILCNHTLNGVCPTYLQSGYSLVGQSLTSNGVLQYSTKFCAKSNSTYPDLPGTLCGIQWAQTSHGPACDGYNPGLSQCPPGYAIQLWVLESGSRFHLCAKR
;
A
#
# COMPACT_ATOMS: atom_id res chain seq x y z
N MET A 1 -4.61 -16.77 -20.65
CA MET A 1 -5.01 -17.86 -21.55
C MET A 1 -4.09 -19.02 -21.26
N ASN A 2 -4.63 -20.22 -21.00
CA ASN A 2 -3.82 -21.40 -20.76
C ASN A 2 -3.42 -22.07 -22.11
N ARG A 3 -2.59 -23.13 -22.04
CA ARG A 3 -2.08 -23.82 -23.24
C ARG A 3 -3.17 -24.54 -24.03
N GLU A 4 -4.20 -25.04 -23.37
CA GLU A 4 -5.32 -25.76 -24.00
C GLU A 4 -6.22 -24.80 -24.76
N SER A 5 -6.59 -23.69 -24.13
CA SER A 5 -7.28 -22.54 -24.74
C SER A 5 -6.55 -22.02 -25.98
N TYR A 6 -5.23 -21.88 -25.91
CA TYR A 6 -4.43 -21.44 -27.07
C TYR A 6 -4.56 -22.41 -28.25
N ARG A 7 -4.44 -23.72 -28.00
CA ARG A 7 -4.59 -24.76 -29.03
C ARG A 7 -6.01 -24.82 -29.59
N HIS A 8 -7.02 -24.60 -28.74
CA HIS A 8 -8.42 -24.56 -29.14
C HIS A 8 -8.73 -23.36 -30.05
N ILE A 9 -8.12 -22.20 -29.82
CA ILE A 9 -8.23 -21.03 -30.70
C ILE A 9 -7.52 -21.26 -32.03
N GLU A 10 -6.31 -21.82 -32.01
CA GLU A 10 -5.56 -22.12 -33.24
C GLU A 10 -6.25 -23.18 -34.11
N SER A 11 -6.86 -24.21 -33.51
CA SER A 11 -7.58 -25.26 -34.25
C SER A 11 -8.81 -24.73 -35.00
N ARG A 12 -9.33 -23.56 -34.62
CA ARG A 12 -10.42 -22.84 -35.30
C ARG A 12 -9.95 -21.84 -36.33
N ASN A 13 -8.66 -21.86 -36.69
CA ASN A 13 -8.01 -20.90 -37.60
C ASN A 13 -8.12 -19.43 -37.14
N ILE A 14 -8.27 -19.18 -35.83
CA ILE A 14 -8.27 -17.83 -35.28
C ILE A 14 -6.83 -17.45 -34.92
N SER A 15 -6.31 -16.39 -35.55
CA SER A 15 -4.98 -15.87 -35.21
C SER A 15 -5.02 -15.17 -33.85
N THR A 16 -4.39 -15.79 -32.85
CA THR A 16 -4.26 -15.27 -31.47
C THR A 16 -3.59 -13.91 -31.44
N LYS A 17 -2.52 -13.71 -32.22
CA LYS A 17 -1.80 -12.44 -32.32
C LYS A 17 -2.68 -11.31 -32.87
N ASN A 18 -3.45 -11.60 -33.93
CA ASN A 18 -4.34 -10.59 -34.51
C ASN A 18 -5.53 -10.29 -33.60
N ALA A 19 -6.16 -11.31 -33.02
CA ALA A 19 -7.29 -11.12 -32.10
C ALA A 19 -6.88 -10.35 -30.82
N ALA A 20 -5.68 -10.60 -30.29
CA ALA A 20 -5.12 -9.83 -29.17
C ALA A 20 -4.83 -8.38 -29.57
N LYS A 21 -4.31 -8.14 -30.79
CA LYS A 21 -4.08 -6.80 -31.33
C LYS A 21 -5.39 -6.04 -31.49
N VAL A 22 -6.43 -6.67 -32.06
CA VAL A 22 -7.76 -6.08 -32.19
C VAL A 22 -8.31 -5.73 -30.82
N GLN A 23 -8.23 -6.66 -29.86
CA GLN A 23 -8.70 -6.43 -28.49
C GLN A 23 -7.98 -5.25 -27.82
N PHE A 24 -6.67 -5.11 -28.04
CA PHE A 24 -5.88 -4.00 -27.53
C PHE A 24 -6.41 -2.66 -28.06
N TYR A 25 -6.63 -2.52 -29.37
CA TYR A 25 -7.16 -1.28 -29.94
C TYR A 25 -8.61 -0.99 -29.49
N VAL A 26 -9.47 -2.00 -29.43
CA VAL A 26 -10.84 -1.87 -28.91
C VAL A 26 -10.83 -1.36 -27.46
N SER A 27 -9.94 -1.90 -26.61
CA SER A 27 -9.79 -1.45 -25.22
C SER A 27 -9.28 -0.02 -25.07
N LEU A 28 -8.78 0.58 -26.15
CA LEU A 28 -8.32 1.96 -26.22
C LEU A 28 -9.31 2.87 -26.97
N GLY A 29 -10.56 2.42 -27.15
CA GLY A 29 -11.62 3.20 -27.78
C GLY A 29 -11.50 3.34 -29.31
N VAL A 30 -10.56 2.63 -29.94
CA VAL A 30 -10.39 2.69 -31.39
C VAL A 30 -11.38 1.76 -32.07
N SER A 31 -12.20 2.31 -32.98
CA SER A 31 -13.00 1.51 -33.91
C SER A 31 -12.05 0.82 -34.90
N VAL A 32 -11.97 -0.51 -34.82
CA VAL A 32 -11.20 -1.32 -35.77
C VAL A 32 -12.14 -1.78 -36.87
N GLU A 33 -11.99 -1.24 -38.08
CA GLU A 33 -12.65 -1.78 -39.28
C GLU A 33 -12.09 -3.19 -39.53
N ASN A 34 -12.92 -4.19 -39.22
CA ASN A 34 -12.47 -5.56 -39.00
C ASN A 34 -12.07 -6.30 -40.29
N SER A 35 -10.83 -6.82 -40.33
CA SER A 35 -10.45 -7.95 -41.20
C SER A 35 -10.78 -9.32 -40.58
N GLN A 36 -11.31 -9.35 -39.37
CA GLN A 36 -11.57 -10.54 -38.56
C GLN A 36 -13.06 -10.52 -38.16
N SER A 37 -13.82 -11.58 -38.42
CA SER A 37 -15.27 -11.61 -38.14
C SER A 37 -15.53 -11.34 -36.65
N ASN A 38 -16.55 -10.54 -36.30
CA ASN A 38 -16.97 -10.30 -34.91
C ASN A 38 -17.12 -11.61 -34.12
N THR A 39 -17.57 -12.68 -34.79
CA THR A 39 -17.70 -14.02 -34.21
C THR A 39 -16.36 -14.62 -33.78
N GLN A 40 -15.28 -14.41 -34.53
CA GLN A 40 -13.94 -14.91 -34.17
C GLN A 40 -13.37 -14.17 -32.96
N GLN A 41 -13.67 -12.88 -32.82
CA GLN A 41 -13.25 -12.09 -31.67
C GLN A 41 -13.98 -12.53 -30.40
N GLU A 42 -15.28 -12.79 -30.48
CA GLU A 42 -16.07 -13.33 -29.37
C GLU A 42 -15.55 -14.70 -28.91
N GLU A 43 -15.19 -15.58 -29.84
CA GLU A 43 -14.59 -16.88 -29.52
C GLU A 43 -13.23 -16.74 -28.85
N PHE A 44 -12.37 -15.82 -29.33
CA PHE A 44 -11.11 -15.51 -28.66
C PHE A 44 -11.33 -15.04 -27.23
N MET A 45 -12.28 -14.14 -26.99
CA MET A 45 -12.53 -13.58 -25.66
C MET A 45 -13.07 -14.59 -24.65
N LYS A 46 -13.76 -15.66 -25.08
CA LYS A 46 -14.18 -16.77 -24.19
C LYS A 46 -12.99 -17.53 -23.58
N GLU A 47 -11.86 -17.53 -24.27
CA GLU A 47 -10.64 -18.24 -23.86
C GLU A 47 -9.64 -17.33 -23.10
N VAL A 48 -9.91 -16.03 -23.04
CA VAL A 48 -9.10 -15.05 -22.32
C VAL A 48 -9.45 -15.05 -20.83
N GLN A 49 -8.57 -15.63 -20.02
CA GLN A 49 -8.73 -15.66 -18.55
C GLN A 49 -8.55 -14.29 -17.88
N HIS A 50 -7.60 -13.48 -18.38
CA HIS A 50 -7.27 -12.17 -17.82
C HIS A 50 -6.93 -11.20 -18.96
N SER A 51 -7.44 -9.98 -18.83
CA SER A 51 -7.12 -8.85 -19.72
C SER A 51 -6.89 -7.62 -18.85
N TYR A 52 -5.72 -6.99 -19.02
CA TYR A 52 -5.34 -5.80 -18.28
C TYR A 52 -4.57 -4.86 -19.21
N GLY A 53 -4.86 -3.57 -19.10
CA GLY A 53 -4.18 -2.51 -19.83
C GLY A 53 -3.68 -1.43 -18.88
N THR A 54 -2.52 -0.86 -19.18
CA THR A 54 -1.94 0.26 -18.42
C THR A 54 -1.59 1.39 -19.36
N LYS A 55 -1.90 2.62 -18.95
CA LYS A 55 -1.36 3.83 -19.57
C LYS A 55 -0.20 4.33 -18.72
N LEU A 56 0.94 4.56 -19.35
CA LEU A 56 2.14 5.10 -18.71
C LEU A 56 2.39 6.49 -19.28
N GLY A 57 2.30 7.52 -18.43
CA GLY A 57 2.34 8.92 -18.87
C GLY A 57 1.01 9.40 -19.49
N GLY A 58 0.99 10.65 -19.93
CA GLY A 58 -0.22 11.34 -20.41
C GLY A 58 -1.28 11.51 -19.32
N ASP A 59 -2.50 11.84 -19.72
CA ASP A 59 -3.67 11.86 -18.85
C ASP A 59 -4.38 10.49 -18.88
N PRO A 60 -4.30 9.68 -17.80
CA PRO A 60 -4.85 8.34 -17.79
C PRO A 60 -6.39 8.30 -17.87
N SER A 61 -7.07 9.42 -17.61
CA SER A 61 -8.54 9.50 -17.66
C SER A 61 -9.09 9.48 -19.09
N ILE A 62 -8.28 9.86 -20.08
CA ILE A 62 -8.69 9.90 -21.49
C ILE A 62 -8.77 8.48 -22.03
N SER A 63 -9.96 8.01 -22.40
CA SER A 63 -10.20 6.64 -22.90
C SER A 63 -9.66 6.43 -24.32
N ASP A 64 -9.87 7.39 -25.21
CA ASP A 64 -9.46 7.35 -26.61
C ASP A 64 -7.94 7.49 -26.77
N ILE A 65 -7.32 6.59 -27.54
CA ILE A 65 -5.87 6.59 -27.73
C ILE A 65 -5.37 7.86 -28.45
N ASN A 66 -6.13 8.40 -29.40
CA ASN A 66 -5.68 9.52 -30.22
C ASN A 66 -5.69 10.81 -29.41
N GLU A 67 -6.67 11.00 -28.54
CA GLU A 67 -6.68 12.09 -27.56
C GLU A 67 -5.64 11.88 -26.46
N TRP A 68 -5.47 10.64 -25.97
CA TRP A 68 -4.47 10.35 -24.93
C TRP A 68 -3.05 10.64 -25.41
N ILE A 69 -2.69 10.25 -26.64
CA ILE A 69 -1.36 10.49 -27.23
C ILE A 69 -1.01 11.99 -27.23
N LYS A 70 -1.99 12.88 -27.45
CA LYS A 70 -1.77 14.34 -27.43
C LYS A 70 -1.35 14.86 -26.05
N THR A 71 -1.67 14.14 -24.98
CA THR A 71 -1.29 14.52 -23.61
C THR A 71 0.07 13.99 -23.16
N VAL A 72 0.62 13.00 -23.86
CA VAL A 72 1.92 12.40 -23.51
C VAL A 72 3.07 13.43 -23.50
N PRO A 73 3.17 14.38 -24.44
CA PRO A 73 4.20 15.43 -24.37
C PRO A 73 4.09 16.34 -23.15
N LEU A 74 2.88 16.50 -22.59
CA LEU A 74 2.62 17.34 -21.41
C LEU A 74 2.89 16.59 -20.09
N ASN A 75 2.79 15.27 -20.09
CA ASN A 75 3.07 14.41 -18.96
C ASN A 75 3.90 13.17 -19.37
N PRO A 76 5.17 13.36 -19.76
CA PRO A 76 6.01 12.26 -20.22
C PRO A 76 6.45 11.38 -19.04
N ILE A 77 6.62 10.09 -19.31
CA ILE A 77 7.23 9.14 -18.38
C ILE A 77 8.49 8.53 -18.99
N ILE A 78 9.46 8.24 -18.14
CA ILE A 78 10.70 7.58 -18.54
C ILE A 78 10.42 6.09 -18.75
N ILE A 79 10.30 5.68 -20.01
CA ILE A 79 10.14 4.25 -20.39
C ILE A 79 11.48 3.53 -20.57
N LYS A 80 12.56 4.30 -20.81
CA LYS A 80 13.92 3.80 -21.01
C LYS A 80 14.91 4.81 -20.44
N PHE A 81 15.92 4.33 -19.74
CA PHE A 81 17.01 5.16 -19.24
C PHE A 81 18.33 4.40 -19.34
N GLY A 82 19.41 5.14 -19.58
CA GLY A 82 20.76 4.63 -19.45
C GLY A 82 21.25 4.81 -18.02
N ILE A 83 21.85 3.77 -17.44
CA ILE A 83 22.46 3.86 -16.11
C ILE A 83 23.94 4.17 -16.28
N ARG A 84 24.44 5.09 -15.46
CA ARG A 84 25.88 5.30 -15.25
C ARG A 84 26.17 5.23 -13.77
N GLU A 85 27.37 4.81 -13.45
CA GLU A 85 27.79 4.63 -12.07
C GLU A 85 28.07 6.00 -11.43
N ILE A 86 27.63 6.18 -10.19
CA ILE A 86 27.73 7.50 -9.53
C ILE A 86 29.18 7.97 -9.35
N PHE A 87 30.13 7.04 -9.23
CA PHE A 87 31.54 7.37 -9.09
C PHE A 87 32.16 7.95 -10.37
N ASP A 88 31.56 7.72 -11.54
CA ASP A 88 31.97 8.37 -12.80
C ASP A 88 31.69 9.89 -12.79
N LEU A 89 30.78 10.34 -11.93
CA LEU A 89 30.49 11.76 -11.76
C LEU A 89 31.52 12.45 -10.85
N LEU A 90 32.30 11.68 -10.10
CA LEU A 90 33.27 12.17 -9.11
C LEU A 90 34.64 12.38 -9.77
N THR A 91 34.74 13.44 -10.57
CA THR A 91 35.96 13.78 -11.33
C THR A 91 36.50 15.14 -10.91
N LYS A 92 37.82 15.34 -11.06
CA LYS A 92 38.47 16.65 -10.83
C LYS A 92 37.91 17.76 -11.72
N ARG A 93 37.41 17.42 -12.92
CA ARG A 93 36.74 18.37 -13.81
C ARG A 93 35.45 18.94 -13.21
N ARG A 94 34.67 18.12 -12.51
CA ARG A 94 33.39 18.52 -11.89
C ARG A 94 33.56 19.08 -10.48
N LEU A 95 34.58 18.63 -9.77
CA LEU A 95 34.88 18.99 -8.38
C LEU A 95 36.35 19.43 -8.25
N PRO A 96 36.74 20.59 -8.81
CA PRO A 96 38.13 21.00 -8.93
C PRO A 96 38.80 21.33 -7.59
N ASN A 97 38.01 21.74 -6.59
CA ASN A 97 38.51 22.16 -5.27
C ASN A 97 38.70 20.97 -4.31
N ASP A 98 38.22 19.77 -4.67
CA ASP A 98 38.36 18.58 -3.83
C ASP A 98 39.61 17.80 -4.23
N LEU A 99 40.71 18.07 -3.51
CA LEU A 99 42.01 17.42 -3.74
C LEU A 99 41.96 15.89 -3.59
N GLN A 100 40.96 15.36 -2.89
CA GLN A 100 40.80 13.93 -2.62
C GLN A 100 39.72 13.28 -3.50
N ILE A 101 39.20 13.97 -4.52
CA ILE A 101 38.05 13.48 -5.29
C ILE A 101 38.29 12.13 -5.97
N HIS A 102 39.52 11.88 -6.43
CA HIS A 102 39.89 10.59 -7.02
C HIS A 102 39.78 9.45 -6.00
N ASN A 103 40.30 9.67 -4.79
CA ASN A 103 40.24 8.68 -3.71
C ASN A 103 38.80 8.43 -3.26
N LYS A 104 37.98 9.49 -3.17
CA LYS A 104 36.54 9.38 -2.86
C LYS A 104 35.78 8.59 -3.94
N SER A 105 36.05 8.86 -5.21
CA SER A 105 35.48 8.11 -6.34
C SER A 105 35.80 6.61 -6.24
N LYS A 106 37.09 6.27 -6.02
CA LYS A 106 37.53 4.88 -5.86
C LYS A 106 36.94 4.19 -4.63
N LEU A 107 36.78 4.91 -3.52
CA LEU A 107 36.13 4.39 -2.32
C LEU A 107 34.65 4.05 -2.58
N ILE A 108 33.93 4.95 -3.26
CA ILE A 108 32.52 4.74 -3.62
C ILE A 108 32.37 3.58 -4.61
N GLU A 109 33.24 3.49 -5.62
CA GLU A 109 33.31 2.34 -6.53
C GLU A 109 33.46 1.02 -5.74
N LYS A 110 34.41 0.98 -4.80
CA LYS A 110 34.64 -0.21 -3.96
C LYS A 110 33.42 -0.57 -3.11
N ILE A 111 32.78 0.41 -2.49
CA ILE A 111 31.59 0.18 -1.64
C ILE A 111 30.41 -0.30 -2.50
N LEU A 112 30.18 0.29 -3.66
CA LEU A 112 29.11 -0.13 -4.56
C LEU A 112 29.34 -1.53 -5.12
N LYS A 113 30.57 -1.87 -5.51
CA LYS A 113 30.92 -3.25 -5.91
C LYS A 113 30.65 -4.23 -4.79
N LYS A 114 31.09 -3.92 -3.56
CA LYS A 114 30.82 -4.74 -2.38
C LYS A 114 29.31 -4.89 -2.14
N TYR A 115 28.56 -3.81 -2.25
CA TYR A 115 27.12 -3.80 -2.11
C TYR A 115 26.47 -4.72 -3.16
N ILE A 116 26.74 -4.50 -4.44
CA ILE A 116 26.16 -5.28 -5.55
C ILE A 116 26.54 -6.78 -5.48
N GLN A 117 27.73 -7.11 -4.97
CA GLN A 117 28.18 -8.49 -4.84
C GLN A 117 27.71 -9.20 -3.57
N GLN A 118 27.13 -8.47 -2.61
CA GLN A 118 26.57 -9.12 -1.42
C GLN A 118 25.35 -9.96 -1.82
N PRO A 119 25.19 -11.14 -1.19
CA PRO A 119 23.96 -11.91 -1.37
C PRO A 119 22.78 -11.06 -0.91
N LEU A 120 21.65 -11.28 -1.57
CA LEU A 120 20.39 -10.63 -1.24
C LEU A 120 20.09 -10.81 0.25
N TYR A 121 19.96 -9.70 0.97
CA TYR A 121 19.66 -9.75 2.40
C TYR A 121 18.15 -9.90 2.61
N CYS A 122 17.73 -10.98 3.26
CA CYS A 122 16.39 -11.10 3.83
C CYS A 122 16.46 -11.12 5.35
N TYR A 123 15.45 -10.54 5.99
CA TYR A 123 15.34 -10.57 7.45
C TYR A 123 15.34 -12.02 7.95
N ASN A 124 16.24 -12.34 8.88
CA ASN A 124 16.50 -13.70 9.39
C ASN A 124 16.66 -14.79 8.31
N ASN A 125 17.08 -14.44 7.09
CA ASN A 125 17.16 -15.37 5.96
C ASN A 125 15.90 -16.23 5.75
N CYS A 126 14.72 -15.65 6.04
CA CYS A 126 13.44 -16.35 5.91
C CYS A 126 13.32 -17.59 6.80
N THR A 127 13.90 -17.51 8.01
CA THR A 127 13.99 -18.59 9.01
C THR A 127 14.89 -19.73 8.55
N ASP A 128 14.47 -20.48 7.53
CA ASP A 128 15.28 -21.45 6.81
C ASP A 128 14.63 -21.79 5.45
N ALA A 129 15.33 -22.59 4.64
CA ALA A 129 14.91 -22.94 3.28
C ALA A 129 13.58 -23.72 3.19
N SER A 130 13.09 -24.31 4.29
CA SER A 130 11.80 -25.00 4.33
C SER A 130 10.63 -24.04 4.62
N HIS A 131 10.90 -22.91 5.28
CA HIS A 131 9.89 -21.91 5.67
C HIS A 131 9.66 -20.87 4.57
N GLY A 132 10.70 -20.51 3.81
CA GLY A 132 10.56 -19.59 2.70
C GLY A 132 11.85 -19.41 1.89
N SER A 133 11.75 -18.62 0.83
CA SER A 133 12.88 -18.25 -0.01
C SER A 133 13.03 -16.73 -0.07
N CYS A 134 14.28 -16.27 -0.13
CA CYS A 134 14.59 -14.85 -0.23
C CYS A 134 14.49 -14.40 -1.69
N GLU A 135 13.49 -13.57 -2.02
CA GLU A 135 13.24 -13.06 -3.36
C GLU A 135 13.56 -11.58 -3.48
N ALA A 136 14.12 -11.15 -4.59
CA ALA A 136 14.49 -9.75 -4.78
C ALA A 136 13.26 -8.85 -4.74
N SER A 137 13.27 -7.82 -3.90
CA SER A 137 12.17 -6.84 -3.81
C SER A 137 12.07 -5.92 -5.04
N GLY A 138 13.01 -6.03 -5.98
CA GLY A 138 13.16 -5.14 -7.14
C GLY A 138 13.90 -3.84 -6.84
N TYR A 139 14.25 -3.58 -5.57
CA TYR A 139 15.01 -2.40 -5.15
C TYR A 139 16.10 -2.81 -4.17
N PHE A 140 17.34 -2.39 -4.45
CA PHE A 140 18.46 -2.58 -3.52
C PHE A 140 18.78 -4.08 -3.23
N GLN A 141 19.85 -4.36 -2.48
CA GLN A 141 20.23 -5.71 -2.03
C GLN A 141 19.38 -6.21 -0.85
N PHE A 142 18.11 -5.84 -0.86
CA PHE A 142 17.11 -6.26 0.12
C PHE A 142 16.08 -7.16 -0.59
N GLY A 143 15.94 -8.37 -0.08
CA GLY A 143 14.93 -9.31 -0.49
C GLY A 143 13.73 -9.30 0.46
N MET A 144 12.65 -9.90 0.00
CA MET A 144 11.50 -10.26 0.80
C MET A 144 11.42 -11.77 0.91
N CYS A 145 10.90 -12.25 2.03
CA CYS A 145 10.68 -13.67 2.21
C CYS A 145 9.38 -14.10 1.52
N ASN A 146 9.51 -14.90 0.47
CA ASN A 146 8.40 -15.62 -0.13
C ASN A 146 8.20 -16.92 0.66
N CYS A 147 7.18 -16.93 1.52
CA CYS A 147 6.95 -18.05 2.43
C CYS A 147 6.38 -19.28 1.72
N SER A 148 6.91 -20.43 2.09
CA SER A 148 6.41 -21.74 1.70
C SER A 148 4.96 -21.92 2.15
N LYS A 149 4.24 -22.82 1.49
CA LYS A 149 2.86 -23.16 1.83
C LYS A 149 2.75 -23.49 3.32
N ASN A 150 1.80 -22.87 4.00
CA ASN A 150 1.57 -22.96 5.45
C ASN A 150 2.54 -22.16 6.33
N TRP A 151 3.34 -21.25 5.79
CA TRP A 151 4.18 -20.33 6.57
C TRP A 151 3.85 -18.86 6.27
N THR A 152 4.08 -17.98 7.23
CA THR A 152 3.83 -16.53 7.16
C THR A 152 4.74 -15.78 8.14
N GLY A 153 4.66 -14.44 8.14
CA GLY A 153 5.55 -13.56 8.93
C GLY A 153 6.68 -12.96 8.09
N ILE A 154 7.38 -11.95 8.63
CA ILE A 154 8.42 -11.19 7.93
C ILE A 154 9.59 -12.06 7.44
N ASP A 155 9.85 -13.15 8.16
CA ASP A 155 10.86 -14.15 7.90
C ASP A 155 10.28 -15.56 7.79
N CYS A 156 8.96 -15.70 7.55
CA CYS A 156 8.29 -16.99 7.43
C CYS A 156 8.34 -17.88 8.69
N SER A 157 8.63 -17.32 9.87
CA SER A 157 8.72 -18.08 11.13
C SER A 157 7.39 -18.58 11.68
N VAL A 158 6.24 -18.17 11.13
CA VAL A 158 4.91 -18.46 11.69
C VAL A 158 4.17 -19.50 10.86
N HIS A 159 3.82 -20.64 11.45
CA HIS A 159 3.04 -21.67 10.74
C HIS A 159 1.55 -21.31 10.71
N ILE A 160 0.89 -21.37 9.55
CA ILE A 160 -0.52 -21.00 9.36
C ILE A 160 -1.45 -21.90 10.20
N SER A 161 -1.11 -23.17 10.47
CA SER A 161 -1.95 -23.99 11.37
C SER A 161 -1.87 -23.57 12.84
N SER A 162 -0.86 -22.78 13.24
CA SER A 162 -0.84 -22.14 14.56
C SER A 162 -1.87 -21.01 14.67
N MET A 163 -2.43 -20.55 13.54
CA MET A 163 -3.59 -19.65 13.48
C MET A 163 -4.93 -20.40 13.56
N ASN A 164 -4.94 -21.75 13.53
CA ASN A 164 -6.14 -22.58 13.75
C ASN A 164 -6.32 -23.02 15.21
N SER A 165 -5.46 -22.54 16.13
CA SER A 165 -5.85 -22.46 17.53
C SER A 165 -7.10 -21.58 17.64
N PRO A 166 -8.05 -21.86 18.56
CA PRO A 166 -9.26 -21.05 18.71
C PRO A 166 -8.84 -19.59 18.71
N VAL A 167 -9.44 -18.79 17.82
CA VAL A 167 -9.17 -17.35 17.70
C VAL A 167 -9.18 -16.80 19.11
N VAL A 168 -7.99 -16.56 19.66
CA VAL A 168 -7.86 -15.80 20.90
C VAL A 168 -8.19 -14.41 20.42
N TYR A 169 -9.47 -14.05 20.55
CA TYR A 169 -9.94 -12.72 20.27
C TYR A 169 -9.14 -11.79 21.17
N GLU A 170 -8.12 -11.16 20.60
CA GLU A 170 -7.35 -10.18 21.36
C GLU A 170 -8.28 -9.05 21.78
N ASP A 171 -8.03 -8.54 22.98
CA ASP A 171 -8.82 -7.47 23.56
C ASP A 171 -8.75 -6.24 22.65
N VAL A 172 -9.91 -5.74 22.21
CA VAL A 172 -9.97 -4.44 21.53
C VAL A 172 -9.77 -3.38 22.60
N LEU A 173 -8.58 -2.78 22.60
CA LEU A 173 -8.18 -1.79 23.60
C LEU A 173 -9.08 -0.55 23.56
N SER A 174 -9.33 0.04 24.74
CA SER A 174 -9.86 1.40 24.84
C SER A 174 -8.97 2.35 24.01
N GLY A 175 -9.58 3.24 23.24
CA GLY A 175 -8.88 4.13 22.33
C GLY A 175 -8.64 3.57 20.92
N THR A 176 -8.91 2.28 20.66
CA THR A 176 -8.86 1.74 19.29
C THR A 176 -9.72 2.60 18.37
N LEU A 177 -9.22 2.93 17.17
CA LEU A 177 -9.89 3.83 16.24
C LEU A 177 -10.76 3.05 15.24
N CYS A 178 -11.94 3.57 14.95
CA CYS A 178 -12.83 3.06 13.91
C CYS A 178 -13.39 4.25 13.16
N GLY A 179 -12.99 4.44 11.91
CA GLY A 179 -13.40 5.58 11.11
C GLY A 179 -12.88 6.96 11.55
N TYR A 180 -12.81 7.87 10.59
CA TYR A 180 -12.60 9.30 10.82
C TYR A 180 -13.30 10.12 9.73
N ASP A 181 -13.54 11.39 10.03
CA ASP A 181 -14.17 12.36 9.14
C ASP A 181 -13.38 13.66 9.18
N ARG A 182 -13.09 14.17 7.99
CA ARG A 182 -12.54 15.48 7.70
C ARG A 182 -13.24 15.96 6.43
N SER A 183 -13.42 17.27 6.23
CA SER A 183 -14.29 17.84 5.18
C SER A 183 -14.22 17.19 3.79
N TYR A 184 -13.09 16.58 3.41
CA TYR A 184 -12.86 15.92 2.12
C TYR A 184 -12.29 14.49 2.23
N ILE A 185 -12.08 13.93 3.43
CA ILE A 185 -11.62 12.53 3.61
C ILE A 185 -12.46 11.84 4.66
N ARG A 186 -13.02 10.68 4.30
CA ARG A 186 -13.98 9.97 5.15
C ARG A 186 -13.68 8.48 5.19
N VAL A 187 -13.66 7.94 6.39
CA VAL A 187 -13.72 6.51 6.67
C VAL A 187 -14.87 6.25 7.63
N ASN A 188 -15.84 5.47 7.18
CA ASN A 188 -16.98 5.09 8.01
C ASN A 188 -16.57 4.07 9.07
N CYS A 189 -17.19 4.19 10.24
CA CYS A 189 -17.13 3.19 11.30
C CYS A 189 -18.44 2.40 11.30
N ALA A 190 -18.41 1.10 10.96
CA ALA A 190 -19.62 0.27 10.84
C ALA A 190 -20.75 0.96 10.03
N ASN A 191 -20.41 1.48 8.84
CA ASN A 191 -21.30 2.24 7.95
C ASN A 191 -21.84 3.58 8.50
N ARG A 192 -21.40 4.01 9.69
CA ARG A 192 -21.71 5.35 10.22
C ARG A 192 -20.59 6.34 9.93
N ARG A 193 -21.00 7.56 9.59
CA ARG A 193 -20.13 8.70 9.39
C ARG A 193 -19.72 9.24 10.78
N PRO A 194 -18.43 9.35 11.13
CA PRO A 194 -18.03 9.83 12.45
C PRO A 194 -18.58 11.22 12.80
N TRP A 195 -18.78 12.10 11.80
CA TRP A 195 -19.43 13.40 12.01
C TRP A 195 -20.89 13.29 12.46
N ASP A 196 -21.62 12.30 11.96
CA ASP A 196 -23.06 12.10 12.24
C ASP A 196 -23.29 11.28 13.52
N GLY A 197 -22.22 10.75 14.11
CA GLY A 197 -22.25 9.94 15.33
C GLY A 197 -21.57 8.58 15.17
N CYS A 198 -21.15 8.03 16.31
CA CYS A 198 -20.47 6.74 16.38
C CYS A 198 -21.45 5.57 16.59
N PRO A 199 -21.09 4.34 16.20
CA PRO A 199 -21.88 3.16 16.54
C PRO A 199 -21.89 2.89 18.04
N GLN A 200 -22.83 2.05 18.50
CA GLN A 200 -22.97 1.73 19.93
C GLN A 200 -21.66 1.17 20.52
N GLY A 201 -21.26 1.67 21.69
CA GLY A 201 -20.02 1.29 22.35
C GLY A 201 -18.77 2.00 21.81
N TRP A 202 -18.95 2.99 20.93
CA TRP A 202 -17.92 3.90 20.42
C TRP A 202 -18.26 5.34 20.79
N ILE A 203 -17.23 6.14 21.07
CA ILE A 203 -17.36 7.56 21.42
C ILE A 203 -16.78 8.40 20.30
N GLN A 204 -17.40 9.56 20.07
CA GLN A 204 -16.97 10.56 19.11
C GLN A 204 -16.02 11.57 19.77
N GLN A 205 -14.92 11.90 19.11
CA GLN A 205 -14.09 13.04 19.46
C GLN A 205 -13.94 13.96 18.24
N THR A 206 -14.19 15.25 18.43
CA THR A 206 -14.06 16.28 17.39
C THR A 206 -12.99 17.30 17.79
N TRP A 207 -12.10 17.63 16.86
CA TRP A 207 -11.16 18.76 16.96
C TRP A 207 -11.53 19.81 15.92
N VAL A 208 -12.29 20.82 16.33
CA VAL A 208 -12.79 21.88 15.44
C VAL A 208 -11.65 22.59 14.70
N GLY A 209 -10.53 22.88 15.38
CA GLY A 209 -9.38 23.55 14.76
C GLY A 209 -8.58 22.70 13.77
N ALA A 210 -8.79 21.38 13.76
CA ALA A 210 -8.14 20.45 12.83
C ALA A 210 -9.10 19.90 11.77
N ASP A 211 -10.39 20.25 11.88
CA ASP A 211 -11.49 19.67 11.10
C ASP A 211 -11.42 18.13 11.09
N LEU A 212 -11.28 17.54 12.28
CA LEU A 212 -11.12 16.10 12.43
C LEU A 212 -12.13 15.57 13.44
N THR A 213 -12.92 14.59 13.04
CA THR A 213 -13.81 13.81 13.90
C THR A 213 -13.44 12.34 13.82
N VAL A 214 -13.25 11.66 14.94
CA VAL A 214 -12.94 10.22 14.99
C VAL A 214 -13.94 9.48 15.86
N CYS A 215 -14.18 8.21 15.57
CA CYS A 215 -14.80 7.31 16.53
C CYS A 215 -13.74 6.42 17.16
N PHE A 216 -13.78 6.28 18.48
CA PHE A 216 -12.86 5.44 19.23
C PHE A 216 -13.58 4.59 20.26
N LYS A 217 -12.97 3.46 20.63
CA LYS A 217 -13.54 2.53 21.60
C LYS A 217 -13.45 3.11 23.01
N ALA A 218 -14.57 3.21 23.72
CA ALA A 218 -14.58 3.79 25.07
C ALA A 218 -13.88 2.92 26.12
N VAL A 219 -14.14 1.61 26.06
CA VAL A 219 -13.75 0.63 27.07
C VAL A 219 -13.15 -0.58 26.37
N THR A 220 -12.06 -1.08 26.94
CA THR A 220 -11.39 -2.30 26.46
C THR A 220 -12.39 -3.46 26.48
N SER A 221 -12.69 -4.03 25.31
CA SER A 221 -13.62 -5.15 25.19
C SER A 221 -12.88 -6.46 24.98
N LYS A 222 -12.97 -7.34 25.98
CA LYS A 222 -12.43 -8.70 25.90
C LYS A 222 -13.31 -9.57 25.03
N ASN A 223 -12.69 -10.40 24.18
CA ASN A 223 -13.39 -11.37 23.32
C ASN A 223 -14.46 -10.78 22.37
N SER A 224 -14.26 -9.58 21.80
CA SER A 224 -15.29 -8.99 20.94
C SER A 224 -15.28 -9.57 19.53
N SER A 225 -16.25 -10.44 19.22
CA SER A 225 -16.61 -10.91 17.88
C SER A 225 -17.36 -9.87 17.02
N SER A 226 -17.37 -8.61 17.43
CA SER A 226 -17.88 -7.48 16.66
C SER A 226 -16.78 -6.44 16.72
N ILE A 227 -16.15 -6.03 15.63
CA ILE A 227 -16.43 -4.73 15.02
C ILE A 227 -15.89 -4.70 13.59
N VAL A 228 -16.73 -4.19 12.69
CA VAL A 228 -16.38 -3.74 11.34
C VAL A 228 -15.97 -2.27 11.42
N GLY A 229 -14.77 -1.93 10.94
CA GLY A 229 -14.30 -0.56 10.74
C GLY A 229 -13.04 -0.17 11.49
N GLY A 230 -12.45 -1.09 12.28
CA GLY A 230 -11.16 -0.88 12.95
C GLY A 230 -10.11 -0.40 11.96
N LEU A 231 -9.47 0.72 12.26
CA LEU A 231 -8.48 1.33 11.39
C LEU A 231 -7.14 0.66 11.59
N CYS A 232 -6.51 0.39 10.47
CA CYS A 232 -5.18 -0.14 10.41
C CYS A 232 -4.43 0.61 9.30
N GLY A 233 -3.13 0.80 9.51
CA GLY A 233 -2.23 1.37 8.51
C GLY A 233 -2.47 2.86 8.26
N LEU A 234 -1.42 3.55 7.85
CA LEU A 234 -1.39 4.97 7.54
C LEU A 234 -0.34 5.16 6.45
N HIS A 235 -0.78 5.44 5.24
CA HIS A 235 0.13 5.71 4.13
C HIS A 235 -0.07 7.14 3.63
N ASN A 236 0.95 7.99 3.76
CA ASN A 236 0.96 9.33 3.17
C ASN A 236 1.87 9.33 1.93
N SER A 237 1.30 9.64 0.77
CA SER A 237 2.00 9.63 -0.53
C SER A 237 2.80 10.90 -0.83
N GLY A 238 2.68 11.94 0.00
CA GLY A 238 3.41 13.20 -0.19
C GLY A 238 4.62 13.35 0.73
N GLY A 239 5.79 12.87 0.27
CA GLY A 239 7.10 13.27 0.81
C GLY A 239 7.76 12.33 1.84
N LYS A 240 9.09 12.26 1.76
CA LYS A 240 10.01 11.36 2.48
C LYS A 240 10.06 11.51 4.03
N GLN A 241 9.12 12.24 4.64
CA GLN A 241 9.17 12.63 6.06
C GLN A 241 7.99 12.15 6.92
N PHE A 242 7.03 11.41 6.36
CA PHE A 242 5.84 10.99 7.10
C PHE A 242 5.81 9.48 7.31
N ALA A 243 5.34 9.05 8.49
CA ALA A 243 5.30 7.65 8.90
C ALA A 243 4.46 6.81 7.93
N GLN A 244 5.03 5.72 7.43
CA GLN A 244 4.29 4.67 6.72
C GLN A 244 3.99 3.56 7.71
N ILE A 245 2.75 3.50 8.17
CA ILE A 245 2.25 2.38 8.98
C ILE A 245 1.61 1.41 8.00
N LEU A 246 2.16 0.20 7.88
CA LEU A 246 1.61 -0.80 6.98
C LEU A 246 0.62 -1.67 7.75
N CYS A 247 -0.55 -1.93 7.14
CA CYS A 247 -1.42 -2.99 7.63
C CYS A 247 -0.83 -4.33 7.28
N ASN A 248 -0.49 -5.13 8.29
CA ASN A 248 -0.01 -6.49 8.06
C ASN A 248 1.11 -6.53 7.00
N HIS A 249 1.98 -5.50 7.00
CA HIS A 249 3.12 -5.34 6.09
C HIS A 249 2.78 -5.24 4.59
N THR A 250 1.54 -4.91 4.22
CA THR A 250 1.17 -4.67 2.80
C THR A 250 1.85 -3.43 2.23
N LEU A 251 2.53 -3.57 1.08
CA LEU A 251 3.21 -2.47 0.39
C LEU A 251 2.23 -1.62 -0.44
N ASN A 252 2.64 -0.37 -0.71
CA ASN A 252 2.05 0.55 -1.69
C ASN A 252 0.62 1.05 -1.42
N GLY A 253 0.20 1.16 -0.15
CA GLY A 253 -1.12 1.70 0.19
C GLY A 253 -2.26 0.88 -0.39
N VAL A 254 -2.04 -0.44 -0.53
CA VAL A 254 -3.03 -1.44 -0.90
C VAL A 254 -3.38 -2.20 0.37
N CYS A 255 -4.66 -2.28 0.72
CA CYS A 255 -5.10 -3.09 1.85
C CYS A 255 -4.93 -4.58 1.54
N PRO A 256 -4.74 -5.46 2.55
CA PRO A 256 -4.56 -6.88 2.32
C PRO A 256 -5.74 -7.48 1.54
N THR A 257 -5.55 -7.73 0.24
CA THR A 257 -6.63 -8.17 -0.67
C THR A 257 -6.60 -9.66 -1.00
N TYR A 258 -5.51 -10.39 -0.71
CA TYR A 258 -5.36 -11.77 -1.21
C TYR A 258 -5.32 -12.89 -0.17
N LEU A 259 -5.26 -12.60 1.15
CA LEU A 259 -5.22 -13.65 2.18
C LEU A 259 -6.21 -13.45 3.35
N GLN A 260 -6.93 -12.33 3.43
CA GLN A 260 -7.99 -12.09 4.43
C GLN A 260 -9.10 -11.23 3.81
N SER A 261 -10.28 -11.81 3.55
CA SER A 261 -11.45 -11.11 2.99
C SER A 261 -12.13 -10.18 4.02
N GLY A 262 -11.37 -9.19 4.52
CA GLY A 262 -11.73 -8.47 5.74
C GLY A 262 -11.22 -7.05 5.88
N TYR A 263 -10.59 -6.41 4.88
CA TYR A 263 -10.17 -5.01 4.93
C TYR A 263 -10.33 -4.28 3.59
N SER A 264 -10.81 -3.03 3.62
CA SER A 264 -10.99 -2.18 2.42
C SER A 264 -10.19 -0.89 2.51
N LEU A 265 -9.71 -0.37 1.38
CA LEU A 265 -9.09 0.95 1.29
C LEU A 265 -10.16 2.03 1.44
N VAL A 266 -10.01 2.90 2.43
CA VAL A 266 -10.97 3.97 2.67
C VAL A 266 -10.18 5.25 2.96
N GLY A 267 -10.25 6.21 2.03
CA GLY A 267 -9.58 7.52 2.13
C GLY A 267 -8.64 7.82 0.95
N GLN A 268 -9.06 8.75 0.09
CA GLN A 268 -8.22 9.46 -0.87
C GLN A 268 -8.56 10.95 -0.76
N SER A 269 -7.55 11.82 -0.73
CA SER A 269 -7.72 13.27 -0.76
C SER A 269 -7.33 13.81 -2.14
N LEU A 270 -8.20 14.63 -2.71
CA LEU A 270 -7.92 15.49 -3.87
C LEU A 270 -8.03 16.93 -3.37
N THR A 271 -6.96 17.72 -3.49
CA THR A 271 -7.06 19.17 -3.25
C THR A 271 -7.76 19.85 -4.43
N SER A 272 -8.36 21.01 -4.18
CA SER A 272 -9.26 21.76 -5.08
C SER A 272 -8.67 22.22 -6.42
N ASN A 273 -7.41 21.86 -6.72
CA ASN A 273 -6.71 22.26 -7.95
C ASN A 273 -6.39 21.06 -8.87
N GLY A 274 -6.94 19.87 -8.62
CA GLY A 274 -6.73 18.70 -9.48
C GLY A 274 -5.32 18.09 -9.43
N VAL A 275 -4.45 18.57 -8.53
CA VAL A 275 -3.09 18.06 -8.34
C VAL A 275 -3.04 17.20 -7.07
N LEU A 276 -2.77 15.90 -7.22
CA LEU A 276 -2.53 14.97 -6.11
C LEU A 276 -1.27 15.38 -5.34
N GLN A 277 -1.40 16.11 -4.24
CA GLN A 277 -0.25 16.44 -3.38
C GLN A 277 -0.12 15.55 -2.13
N TYR A 278 -1.21 15.03 -1.56
CA TYR A 278 -1.15 14.13 -0.39
C TYR A 278 -2.34 13.17 -0.36
N SER A 279 -2.17 11.89 -0.67
CA SER A 279 -3.17 10.85 -0.36
C SER A 279 -2.77 10.16 0.94
N THR A 280 -3.48 10.47 2.03
CA THR A 280 -3.46 9.64 3.25
C THR A 280 -4.44 8.48 3.04
N LYS A 281 -3.94 7.24 3.09
CA LYS A 281 -4.73 6.02 2.91
C LYS A 281 -4.74 5.22 4.21
N PHE A 282 -5.91 4.72 4.57
CA PHE A 282 -6.13 3.79 5.68
C PHE A 282 -6.81 2.52 5.16
N CYS A 283 -6.60 1.43 5.88
CA CYS A 283 -7.39 0.22 5.72
C CYS A 283 -8.38 0.11 6.87
N ALA A 284 -9.63 -0.21 6.54
CA ALA A 284 -10.68 -0.43 7.51
C ALA A 284 -11.11 -1.89 7.48
N LYS A 285 -11.21 -2.50 8.67
CA LYS A 285 -11.70 -3.86 8.84
C LYS A 285 -13.13 -4.01 8.31
N SER A 286 -13.37 -4.77 7.25
CA SER A 286 -14.69 -5.01 6.66
C SER A 286 -15.45 -6.17 7.31
N ASN A 287 -14.80 -7.01 8.13
CA ASN A 287 -15.45 -8.12 8.83
C ASN A 287 -14.90 -8.32 10.25
N SER A 288 -15.81 -8.44 11.22
CA SER A 288 -15.49 -8.54 12.64
C SER A 288 -14.89 -9.88 13.08
N THR A 289 -14.94 -10.91 12.24
CA THR A 289 -14.38 -12.23 12.55
C THR A 289 -12.86 -12.29 12.42
N TYR A 290 -12.22 -11.27 11.85
CA TYR A 290 -10.76 -11.21 11.72
C TYR A 290 -10.11 -10.67 13.00
N PRO A 291 -8.90 -11.15 13.37
CA PRO A 291 -8.14 -10.56 14.47
C PRO A 291 -7.62 -9.16 14.09
N ASP A 292 -7.18 -8.43 15.12
CA ASP A 292 -6.53 -7.13 14.93
C ASP A 292 -5.08 -7.34 14.47
N LEU A 293 -4.76 -6.79 13.31
CA LEU A 293 -3.48 -7.01 12.64
C LEU A 293 -2.39 -6.07 13.17
N PRO A 294 -1.10 -6.40 12.99
CA PRO A 294 -0.03 -5.43 13.03
C PRO A 294 -0.39 -4.19 12.19
N GLY A 295 -0.19 -3.01 12.77
CA GLY A 295 -0.61 -1.72 12.20
C GLY A 295 -2.00 -1.23 12.64
N THR A 296 -2.73 -1.97 13.49
CA THR A 296 -3.99 -1.49 14.10
C THR A 296 -3.74 -0.24 14.94
N LEU A 297 -4.58 0.78 14.76
CA LEU A 297 -4.40 2.09 15.36
C LEU A 297 -5.22 2.24 16.65
N CYS A 298 -4.57 2.77 17.69
CA CYS A 298 -5.16 2.98 19.00
C CYS A 298 -4.63 4.27 19.63
N GLY A 299 -5.53 5.05 20.22
CA GLY A 299 -5.27 6.38 20.75
C GLY A 299 -4.93 7.40 19.66
N ILE A 300 -5.35 8.64 19.86
CA ILE A 300 -4.95 9.77 19.02
C ILE A 300 -4.98 11.04 19.86
N GLN A 301 -3.85 11.70 20.00
CA GLN A 301 -3.74 12.93 20.80
C GLN A 301 -2.89 13.95 20.06
N TRP A 302 -3.14 15.24 20.32
CA TRP A 302 -2.23 16.29 19.87
C TRP A 302 -0.82 16.01 20.40
N ALA A 303 0.18 16.10 19.52
CA ALA A 303 1.57 15.86 19.87
C ALA A 303 1.97 16.77 21.05
N GLN A 304 2.66 16.18 22.03
CA GLN A 304 3.08 16.84 23.28
C GLN A 304 1.95 17.24 24.23
N THR A 305 0.73 16.71 24.06
CA THR A 305 -0.40 16.95 24.96
C THR A 305 -1.10 15.65 25.36
N SER A 306 -2.03 15.71 26.30
CA SER A 306 -2.99 14.62 26.59
C SER A 306 -4.35 14.86 25.93
N HIS A 307 -4.45 15.81 24.99
CA HIS A 307 -5.73 16.20 24.39
C HIS A 307 -6.15 15.22 23.29
N GLY A 308 -7.06 14.32 23.63
CA GLY A 308 -7.61 13.29 22.75
C GLY A 308 -7.71 11.92 23.43
N PRO A 309 -8.30 10.92 22.76
CA PRO A 309 -8.40 9.57 23.31
C PRO A 309 -7.02 8.93 23.56
N ALA A 310 -6.82 8.44 24.79
CA ALA A 310 -5.71 7.59 25.17
C ALA A 310 -5.88 6.18 24.58
N CYS A 311 -4.78 5.42 24.48
CA CYS A 311 -4.79 4.01 24.10
C CYS A 311 -4.61 3.14 25.36
N ASP A 312 -5.68 2.54 25.87
CA ASP A 312 -5.69 1.74 27.11
C ASP A 312 -5.06 2.47 28.31
N GLY A 313 -5.36 3.76 28.44
CA GLY A 313 -4.78 4.63 29.48
C GLY A 313 -3.39 5.21 29.17
N TYR A 314 -2.73 4.76 28.08
CA TYR A 314 -1.47 5.34 27.62
C TYR A 314 -1.72 6.56 26.73
N ASN A 315 -0.94 7.62 26.94
CA ASN A 315 -1.10 8.90 26.24
C ASN A 315 -0.14 8.99 25.05
N PRO A 316 -0.57 8.71 23.80
CA PRO A 316 0.32 8.82 22.65
C PRO A 316 0.87 10.24 22.46
N GLY A 317 0.13 11.29 22.81
CA GLY A 317 0.63 12.66 22.73
C GLY A 317 1.84 12.90 23.63
N LEU A 318 1.99 12.13 24.72
CA LEU A 318 3.15 12.11 25.60
C LEU A 318 4.15 10.99 25.29
N SER A 319 4.07 10.41 24.08
CA SER A 319 4.92 9.31 23.61
C SER A 319 4.79 8.02 24.42
N GLN A 320 3.60 7.77 24.98
CA GLN A 320 3.29 6.55 25.73
C GLN A 320 2.36 5.66 24.89
N CYS A 321 2.74 4.41 24.71
CA CYS A 321 1.92 3.38 24.07
C CYS A 321 1.93 2.10 24.90
N PRO A 322 0.84 1.31 24.86
CA PRO A 322 0.80 0.04 25.56
C PRO A 322 1.84 -0.95 25.02
N PRO A 323 2.21 -1.98 25.80
CA PRO A 323 3.09 -3.05 25.34
C PRO A 323 2.60 -3.65 24.02
N GLY A 324 3.52 -3.90 23.09
CA GLY A 324 3.18 -4.39 21.75
C GLY A 324 2.74 -3.30 20.76
N TYR A 325 2.71 -2.03 21.17
CA TYR A 325 2.44 -0.90 20.28
C TYR A 325 3.68 0.01 20.13
N ALA A 326 3.74 0.75 19.03
CA ALA A 326 4.75 1.75 18.74
C ALA A 326 4.11 3.10 18.48
N ILE A 327 4.77 4.18 18.92
CA ILE A 327 4.32 5.54 18.68
C ILE A 327 4.48 5.92 17.21
N GLN A 328 3.49 6.63 16.67
CA GLN A 328 3.47 7.09 15.30
C GLN A 328 3.02 8.54 15.22
N LEU A 329 3.69 9.31 14.36
CA LEU A 329 3.39 10.72 14.11
C LEU A 329 2.52 10.84 12.85
N TRP A 330 1.34 11.43 13.01
CA TRP A 330 0.46 11.82 11.93
C TRP A 330 0.41 13.34 11.85
N VAL A 331 0.84 13.89 10.70
CA VAL A 331 0.79 15.32 10.44
C VAL A 331 -0.32 15.59 9.44
N LEU A 332 -1.27 16.45 9.82
CA LEU A 332 -2.31 16.93 8.93
C LEU A 332 -1.81 18.05 8.04
N GLU A 333 -2.49 18.29 6.92
CA GLU A 333 -2.21 19.41 6.01
C GLU A 333 -2.34 20.78 6.68
N SER A 334 -3.16 20.90 7.74
CA SER A 334 -3.25 22.10 8.59
C SER A 334 -1.98 22.38 9.39
N GLY A 335 -0.98 21.49 9.35
CA GLY A 335 0.20 21.54 10.21
C GLY A 335 -0.03 20.96 11.61
N SER A 336 -1.28 20.59 11.94
CA SER A 336 -1.62 19.92 13.20
C SER A 336 -0.90 18.57 13.28
N ARG A 337 -0.27 18.30 14.43
CA ARG A 337 0.49 17.07 14.67
C ARG A 337 -0.22 16.23 15.70
N PHE A 338 -0.49 14.98 15.35
CA PHE A 338 -1.09 13.99 16.21
C PHE A 338 -0.13 12.83 16.42
N HIS A 339 -0.12 12.31 17.63
CA HIS A 339 0.51 11.04 17.93
C HIS A 339 -0.57 9.98 18.12
N LEU A 340 -0.28 8.77 17.64
CA LEU A 340 -1.12 7.59 17.75
C LEU A 340 -0.27 6.34 18.01
N CYS A 341 -0.86 5.31 18.61
CA CYS A 341 -0.18 4.03 18.81
C CYS A 341 -0.58 3.07 17.69
N ALA A 342 0.42 2.41 17.09
CA ALA A 342 0.21 1.36 16.11
C ALA A 342 0.73 0.03 16.66
N LYS A 343 -0.08 -1.02 16.57
CA LYS A 343 0.32 -2.38 16.96
C LYS A 343 1.54 -2.81 16.14
N ARG A 344 2.55 -3.38 16.79
CA ARG A 344 3.78 -3.86 16.14
C ARG A 344 3.54 -5.11 15.31
#